data_AF-A0A368KUE1-F1
#
_entry.id   AF-A0A368KUE1-F1
#
_cell.length_a   1.000
_cell.length_b   1.000
_cell.length_c   1.000
_cell.angle_alpha   90.00
_cell.angle_beta   90.00
_cell.angle_gamma   90.00
#
_symmetry.space_group_name_H-M   'P 1'
#
loop_
_entity.id
_entity.type
_entity.pdbx_description
1 polymer ?
#
loop_
_entity_poly.entity_id
_entity_poly.type
_entity_poly.pdbx_seq_one_letter_code
_entity_poly.pdbx_strand_id
1 'polypeptide(L)'
;MEPFEQVLEEPADDGGSNWQRMPVAEDTSGGYHTALTIILAGWGCAFFGPLSLFFPLIVIGGFLKLFSERKLRAAAVVVLVTPFTLFAVLGIADYARGVAHIRGYGYPANEFFNLDRQARCPKVNYGCCVMGHEWVSLLPYNMAVKSLGAIIGPMPGSYRGSYPTKAEANLALAQAKEVSRNDFENDLVILGNKSIRLDNGVGKEMLERLHFGLLEWSDQAPAKITAILYEEDCLIVRVPVLEETTPSAAIALFDVQKGRPFAFYSEGAWHHPLPPVSYQRPD
;
A
#
# COMPACT_ATOMS: atom_id res chain seq x y z
N MET A 1 -6.60 -70.26 -32.25
CA MET A 1 -7.04 -69.23 -31.28
C MET A 1 -6.70 -69.82 -29.93
N GLU A 2 -5.45 -69.64 -29.50
CA GLU A 2 -4.96 -70.19 -28.23
C GLU A 2 -5.26 -69.21 -27.09
N PRO A 3 -5.65 -69.70 -25.91
CA PRO A 3 -5.92 -68.83 -24.77
C PRO A 3 -4.60 -68.26 -24.24
N PHE A 4 -4.55 -66.95 -24.05
CA PHE A 4 -3.47 -66.28 -23.33
C PHE A 4 -3.53 -66.71 -21.86
N GLU A 5 -2.70 -67.66 -21.46
CA GLU A 5 -2.36 -67.88 -20.05
C GLU A 5 -1.59 -66.65 -19.55
N GLN A 6 -2.29 -65.75 -18.86
CA GLN A 6 -1.65 -64.70 -18.07
C GLN A 6 -0.96 -65.37 -16.88
N VAL A 7 0.36 -65.46 -16.95
CA VAL A 7 1.22 -65.74 -15.79
C VAL A 7 1.04 -64.57 -14.83
N LEU A 8 0.24 -64.78 -13.77
CA LEU A 8 0.18 -63.87 -12.63
C LEU A 8 1.54 -63.95 -11.94
N GLU A 9 2.41 -62.98 -12.21
CA GLU A 9 3.59 -62.73 -11.37
C GLU A 9 3.08 -62.52 -9.95
N GLU A 10 3.50 -63.40 -9.02
CA GLU A 10 3.29 -63.19 -7.60
C GLU A 10 3.77 -61.78 -7.24
N PRO A 11 2.94 -60.95 -6.58
CA PRO A 11 3.40 -59.65 -6.14
C PRO A 11 4.64 -59.85 -5.28
N ALA A 12 5.73 -59.17 -5.63
CA ALA A 12 7.00 -59.26 -4.94
C ALA A 12 6.76 -59.22 -3.43
N ASP A 13 7.19 -60.28 -2.73
CA ASP A 13 7.13 -60.42 -1.28
C ASP A 13 7.62 -59.09 -0.67
N ASP A 14 6.68 -58.29 -0.15
CA ASP A 14 6.95 -56.93 0.34
C ASP A 14 7.70 -56.95 1.69
N GLY A 15 8.24 -58.12 2.05
CA GLY A 15 8.99 -58.37 3.28
C GLY A 15 8.10 -58.31 4.51
N GLY A 16 6.78 -58.44 4.33
CA GLY A 16 5.79 -58.17 5.36
C GLY A 16 5.90 -56.73 5.79
N SER A 17 4.98 -55.89 5.32
CA SER A 17 4.71 -54.59 5.94
C SER A 17 4.47 -54.81 7.45
N ASN A 18 5.55 -54.71 8.22
CA ASN A 18 5.58 -55.04 9.63
C ASN A 18 5.02 -53.83 10.37
N TRP A 19 3.70 -53.65 10.28
CA TRP A 19 2.92 -52.61 10.95
C TRP A 19 3.10 -52.62 12.48
N GLN A 20 3.79 -53.62 13.03
CA GLN A 20 4.16 -53.73 14.44
C GLN A 20 5.45 -53.00 14.83
N ARG A 21 6.22 -52.44 13.88
CA ARG A 21 7.24 -51.44 14.25
C ARG A 21 6.51 -50.15 14.62
N MET A 22 6.16 -50.03 15.91
CA MET A 22 5.82 -48.73 16.50
C MET A 22 6.85 -47.71 16.00
N PRO A 23 6.42 -46.55 15.48
CA PRO A 23 7.35 -45.52 15.04
C PRO A 23 8.27 -45.24 16.21
N VAL A 24 9.56 -45.58 16.05
CA VAL A 24 10.61 -45.22 17.00
C VAL A 24 10.39 -43.75 17.27
N ALA A 25 10.12 -43.39 18.54
CA ALA A 25 9.77 -42.04 18.94
C ALA A 25 10.80 -41.09 18.31
N GLU A 26 10.36 -40.39 17.27
CA GLU A 26 11.23 -39.56 16.46
C GLU A 26 11.81 -38.50 17.38
N ASP A 27 13.13 -38.38 17.44
CA ASP A 27 13.78 -37.39 18.30
C ASP A 27 13.44 -35.98 17.78
N THR A 28 12.33 -35.46 18.28
CA THR A 28 11.78 -34.16 17.89
C THR A 28 12.65 -33.02 18.41
N SER A 29 13.45 -33.25 19.45
CA SER A 29 14.20 -32.20 20.14
C SER A 29 15.26 -31.54 19.24
N GLY A 30 16.01 -32.34 18.47
CA GLY A 30 17.05 -31.84 17.57
C GLY A 30 16.51 -30.94 16.44
N GLY A 31 15.26 -31.14 16.03
CA GLY A 31 14.60 -30.28 15.04
C GLY A 31 14.32 -28.88 15.55
N TYR A 32 13.80 -28.77 16.77
CA TYR A 32 13.45 -27.47 17.36
C TYR A 32 14.68 -26.62 17.69
N HIS A 33 15.79 -27.23 18.14
CA HIS A 33 17.05 -26.52 18.32
C HIS A 33 17.57 -25.93 17.01
N THR A 34 17.52 -26.72 15.94
CA THR A 34 17.93 -26.25 14.60
C THR A 34 17.03 -25.10 14.13
N ALA A 35 15.71 -25.24 14.26
CA ALA A 35 14.75 -24.19 13.93
C ALA A 35 14.99 -22.90 14.72
N LEU A 36 15.22 -23.00 16.03
CA LEU A 36 15.51 -21.84 16.88
C LEU A 36 16.77 -21.10 16.41
N THR A 37 17.85 -21.82 16.11
CA THR A 37 19.09 -21.22 15.59
C THR A 37 18.85 -20.50 14.26
N ILE A 38 18.10 -21.12 13.34
CA ILE A 38 17.74 -20.51 12.05
C ILE A 38 16.92 -19.23 12.25
N ILE A 39 15.93 -19.27 13.15
CA ILE A 39 15.08 -18.11 13.46
C ILE A 39 15.94 -16.99 14.03
N LEU A 40 16.76 -17.25 15.05
CA LEU A 40 17.61 -16.22 15.66
C LEU A 40 18.62 -15.63 14.67
N ALA A 41 19.27 -16.47 13.85
CA ALA A 41 20.18 -16.01 12.81
C ALA A 41 19.45 -15.18 11.73
N GLY A 42 18.27 -15.62 11.32
CA GLY A 42 17.43 -14.91 10.36
C GLY A 42 17.00 -13.54 10.87
N TRP A 43 16.52 -13.46 12.12
CA TRP A 43 16.21 -12.20 12.79
C TRP A 43 17.44 -11.31 12.94
N GLY A 44 18.59 -11.87 13.31
CA GLY A 44 19.85 -11.13 13.33
C GLY A 44 20.14 -10.47 11.98
N CYS A 45 20.26 -11.27 10.92
CA CYS A 45 20.55 -10.75 9.58
C CYS A 45 19.51 -9.73 9.10
N ALA A 46 18.22 -9.96 9.38
CA ALA A 46 17.14 -9.07 9.00
C ALA A 46 17.27 -7.63 9.56
N PHE A 47 17.90 -7.44 10.73
CA PHE A 47 18.00 -6.11 11.37
C PHE A 47 19.31 -5.37 11.08
N PHE A 48 20.32 -6.06 10.53
CA PHE A 48 21.64 -5.46 10.27
C PHE A 48 21.80 -4.97 8.83
N GLY A 49 20.97 -4.01 8.42
CA GLY A 49 21.15 -3.23 7.19
C GLY A 49 21.47 -4.09 5.95
N PRO A 50 22.68 -3.98 5.36
CA PRO A 50 23.07 -4.79 4.20
C PRO A 50 23.05 -6.32 4.42
N LEU A 51 23.26 -6.78 5.67
CA LEU A 51 23.20 -8.22 5.98
C LEU A 51 21.80 -8.81 5.82
N SER A 52 20.76 -7.97 5.74
CA SER A 52 19.40 -8.42 5.46
C SER A 52 19.33 -9.21 4.15
N LEU A 53 20.20 -8.97 3.17
CA LEU A 53 20.26 -9.73 1.92
C LEU A 53 20.52 -11.24 2.13
N PHE A 54 21.16 -11.63 3.23
CA PHE A 54 21.42 -13.03 3.56
C PHE A 54 20.26 -13.71 4.31
N PHE A 55 19.32 -12.94 4.87
CA PHE A 55 18.19 -13.47 5.64
C PHE A 55 17.38 -14.53 4.85
N PRO A 56 16.96 -14.29 3.58
CA PRO A 56 16.20 -15.29 2.84
C PRO A 56 16.98 -16.58 2.63
N LEU A 57 18.29 -16.50 2.40
CA LEU A 57 19.14 -17.67 2.18
C LEU A 57 19.22 -18.53 3.44
N ILE A 58 19.36 -17.91 4.61
CA ILE A 58 19.39 -18.61 5.91
C ILE A 58 18.06 -19.32 6.17
N VAL A 59 16.94 -18.62 5.98
CA VAL A 59 15.60 -19.19 6.20
C VAL A 59 15.31 -20.32 5.22
N ILE A 60 15.55 -20.11 3.92
CA ILE A 60 15.27 -21.12 2.88
C ILE A 60 16.16 -22.33 3.07
N GLY A 61 17.47 -22.15 3.28
CA GLY A 61 18.39 -23.25 3.52
C GLY A 61 18.05 -24.04 4.78
N GLY A 62 17.71 -23.33 5.86
CA GLY A 62 17.25 -23.93 7.11
C GLY A 62 15.94 -24.70 6.97
N PHE A 63 14.97 -24.15 6.23
CA PHE A 63 13.71 -24.81 5.90
C PHE A 63 13.95 -26.08 5.08
N LEU A 64 14.73 -26.01 3.99
CA LEU A 64 15.02 -27.14 3.13
C LEU A 64 15.75 -28.27 3.87
N LYS A 65 16.67 -27.92 4.78
CA LYS A 65 17.33 -28.90 5.66
C LYS A 65 16.33 -29.60 6.58
N LEU A 66 15.48 -28.84 7.29
CA LEU A 66 14.48 -29.43 8.18
C LEU A 66 13.45 -30.27 7.40
N PHE A 67 13.10 -29.83 6.19
CA PHE A 67 12.21 -30.54 5.29
C PHE A 67 12.82 -31.86 4.80
N SER A 68 14.10 -31.87 4.40
CA SER A 68 14.79 -33.09 3.95
C SER A 68 14.98 -34.11 5.09
N GLU A 69 15.13 -33.62 6.32
CA GLU A 69 15.16 -34.45 7.54
C GLU A 69 13.75 -34.88 8.01
N ARG A 70 12.69 -34.58 7.25
CA ARG A 70 11.28 -34.87 7.58
C ARG A 70 10.76 -34.23 8.87
N LYS A 71 11.48 -33.23 9.40
CA LYS A 71 11.12 -32.46 10.60
C LYS A 71 10.11 -31.35 10.27
N LEU A 72 8.95 -31.74 9.72
CA LEU A 72 7.96 -30.82 9.16
C LEU A 72 7.42 -29.81 10.17
N ARG A 73 7.24 -30.21 11.44
CA ARG A 73 6.79 -29.30 12.50
C ARG A 73 7.79 -28.18 12.75
N ALA A 74 9.08 -28.53 12.85
CA ALA A 74 10.15 -27.55 13.03
C ALA A 74 10.28 -26.65 11.79
N ALA A 75 10.17 -27.21 10.58
CA ALA A 75 10.18 -26.44 9.34
C ALA A 75 9.01 -25.44 9.27
N ALA A 76 7.81 -25.84 9.68
CA ALA A 76 6.64 -24.96 9.75
C ALA A 76 6.85 -23.82 10.76
N VAL A 77 7.43 -24.11 11.93
CA VAL A 77 7.77 -23.07 12.92
C VAL A 77 8.76 -22.06 12.35
N VAL A 78 9.79 -22.50 11.60
CA VAL A 78 10.72 -21.56 10.93
C VAL A 78 9.97 -20.59 10.04
N VAL A 79 9.07 -21.08 9.18
CA VAL A 79 8.27 -20.24 8.27
C VAL A 79 7.38 -19.27 9.06
N LEU A 80 6.62 -19.78 10.03
CA LEU A 80 5.63 -19.01 10.78
C LEU A 80 6.25 -17.87 11.60
N VAL A 81 7.49 -18.04 12.08
CA VAL A 81 8.17 -17.08 12.96
C VAL A 81 9.19 -16.22 12.19
N THR A 82 9.22 -16.30 10.86
CA THR A 82 10.05 -15.39 10.06
C THR A 82 9.60 -13.92 10.19
N PRO A 83 10.52 -12.95 10.08
CA PRO A 83 10.17 -11.54 9.90
C PRO A 83 9.11 -11.33 8.81
N PHE A 84 9.22 -12.03 7.69
CA PHE A 84 8.29 -11.90 6.57
C PHE A 84 6.86 -12.26 6.94
N THR A 85 6.67 -13.44 7.55
CA THR A 85 5.33 -13.87 7.98
C THR A 85 4.79 -12.95 9.06
N LEU A 86 5.62 -12.51 10.01
CA LEU A 86 5.17 -11.58 11.04
C LEU A 86 4.69 -10.25 10.46
N PHE A 87 5.48 -9.61 9.60
CA PHE A 87 5.10 -8.32 9.00
C PHE A 87 3.92 -8.44 8.04
N ALA A 88 3.77 -9.56 7.34
CA ALA A 88 2.56 -9.84 6.57
C ALA A 88 1.31 -9.95 7.48
N VAL A 89 1.40 -10.72 8.58
CA VAL A 89 0.31 -10.85 9.56
C VAL A 89 -0.05 -9.50 10.19
N LEU A 90 0.94 -8.65 10.48
CA LEU A 90 0.69 -7.28 10.95
C LEU A 90 -0.06 -6.45 9.89
N GLY A 91 0.30 -6.55 8.61
CA GLY A 91 -0.42 -5.91 7.50
C GLY A 91 -1.87 -6.36 7.41
N ILE A 92 -2.13 -7.66 7.56
CA ILE A 92 -3.48 -8.24 7.58
C ILE A 92 -4.27 -7.68 8.77
N ALA A 93 -3.68 -7.69 9.97
CA ALA A 93 -4.32 -7.22 11.19
C ALA A 93 -4.66 -5.72 11.14
N ASP A 94 -3.74 -4.89 10.65
CA ASP A 94 -3.97 -3.45 10.50
C ASP A 94 -5.04 -3.16 9.45
N TYR A 95 -5.05 -3.91 8.34
CA TYR A 95 -6.06 -3.76 7.29
C TYR A 95 -7.44 -4.12 7.82
N ALA A 96 -7.57 -5.25 8.54
CA ALA A 96 -8.83 -5.67 9.13
C ALA A 96 -9.40 -4.66 10.14
N ARG A 97 -8.51 -3.93 10.85
CA ARG A 97 -8.88 -2.86 11.79
C ARG A 97 -9.16 -1.52 11.11
N GLY A 98 -8.95 -1.37 9.81
CA GLY A 98 -9.13 -0.10 9.11
C GLY A 98 -8.02 0.93 9.37
N VAL A 99 -6.84 0.49 9.80
CA VAL A 99 -5.70 1.36 10.16
C VAL A 99 -4.42 1.04 9.38
N ALA A 100 -4.51 0.22 8.34
CA ALA A 100 -3.37 -0.08 7.47
C ALA A 100 -2.93 1.15 6.67
N HIS A 101 -1.62 1.23 6.47
CA HIS A 101 -0.98 2.28 5.70
C HIS A 101 -0.02 1.65 4.69
N ILE A 102 0.01 2.11 3.44
CA ILE A 102 1.09 1.71 2.53
C ILE A 102 2.35 2.45 2.91
N ARG A 103 3.37 1.70 3.32
CA ARG A 103 4.60 2.24 3.91
C ARG A 103 5.69 2.39 2.87
N GLY A 104 6.48 3.45 2.93
CA GLY A 104 7.60 3.67 2.02
C GLY A 104 8.73 4.47 2.64
N TYR A 105 9.85 4.48 1.94
CA TYR A 105 10.98 5.38 2.16
C TYR A 105 11.26 6.13 0.86
N GLY A 106 11.89 7.28 0.97
CA GLY A 106 12.32 8.09 -0.18
C GLY A 106 12.10 9.57 0.05
N TYR A 107 12.43 10.36 -0.96
CA TYR A 107 12.14 11.80 -0.96
C TYR A 107 10.62 12.03 -0.94
N PRO A 108 10.10 12.98 -0.15
CA PRO A 108 8.68 13.27 -0.14
C PRO A 108 8.23 13.80 -1.51
N ALA A 109 7.47 12.96 -2.22
CA ALA A 109 6.69 13.32 -3.39
C ALA A 109 5.20 13.46 -3.05
N ASN A 110 4.44 14.13 -3.91
CA ASN A 110 2.98 14.28 -3.76
C ASN A 110 2.25 12.95 -3.54
N GLU A 111 2.74 11.90 -4.18
CA GLU A 111 2.11 10.58 -4.13
C GLU A 111 2.14 9.92 -2.76
N PHE A 112 3.00 10.36 -1.83
CA PHE A 112 3.10 9.78 -0.48
C PHE A 112 1.97 10.21 0.45
N PHE A 113 1.19 11.23 0.09
CA PHE A 113 0.03 11.68 0.85
C PHE A 113 -1.29 11.18 0.28
N ASN A 114 -1.22 10.46 -0.84
CA ASN A 114 -2.39 9.89 -1.50
C ASN A 114 -2.80 8.58 -0.83
N LEU A 115 -4.08 8.22 -0.94
CA LEU A 115 -4.45 6.84 -0.70
C LEU A 115 -3.87 5.93 -1.80
N ASP A 116 -3.64 4.67 -1.48
CA ASP A 116 -3.40 3.64 -2.47
C ASP A 116 -4.67 3.43 -3.30
N ARG A 117 -4.55 3.43 -4.63
CA ARG A 117 -5.72 3.34 -5.51
C ARG A 117 -6.44 2.00 -5.35
N GLN A 118 -5.76 0.91 -5.02
CA GLN A 118 -6.40 -0.39 -4.91
C GLN A 118 -6.92 -0.63 -3.50
N ALA A 119 -6.03 -0.56 -2.50
CA ALA A 119 -6.38 -0.87 -1.12
C ALA A 119 -7.13 0.27 -0.41
N ARG A 120 -7.08 1.50 -0.96
CA ARG A 120 -7.61 2.73 -0.34
C ARG A 120 -7.01 3.06 1.03
N CYS A 121 -5.87 2.45 1.35
CA CYS A 121 -5.07 2.74 2.53
C CYS A 121 -4.25 4.01 2.32
N PRO A 122 -4.10 4.90 3.32
CA PRO A 122 -3.21 6.04 3.20
C PRO A 122 -1.77 5.59 2.98
N LYS A 123 -1.00 6.35 2.21
CA LYS A 123 0.44 6.18 2.10
C LYS A 123 1.15 6.94 3.22
N VAL A 124 2.27 6.41 3.68
CA VAL A 124 3.13 7.04 4.69
C VAL A 124 4.58 6.86 4.27
N ASN A 125 5.36 7.93 4.38
CA ASN A 125 6.79 7.94 4.13
C ASN A 125 7.56 8.07 5.45
N TYR A 126 8.54 7.20 5.67
CA TYR A 126 9.43 7.25 6.84
C TYR A 126 10.70 8.09 6.60
N GLY A 127 10.76 8.81 5.48
CA GLY A 127 11.83 9.76 5.17
C GLY A 127 12.91 9.17 4.24
N CYS A 128 14.02 9.89 4.12
CA CYS A 128 15.10 9.57 3.19
C CYS A 128 16.24 8.76 3.81
N CYS A 129 16.28 8.58 5.13
CA CYS A 129 17.30 7.78 5.80
C CYS A 129 16.96 6.29 5.67
N VAL A 130 17.71 5.60 4.80
CA VAL A 130 17.55 4.17 4.50
C VAL A 130 18.78 3.43 5.02
N MET A 131 18.56 2.43 5.86
CA MET A 131 19.55 1.57 6.50
C MET A 131 19.81 0.28 5.70
N GLY A 132 19.01 -0.02 4.66
CA GLY A 132 19.17 -1.14 3.75
C GLY A 132 18.38 -2.40 4.13
N HIS A 133 17.67 -2.40 5.26
CA HIS A 133 16.88 -3.53 5.75
C HIS A 133 15.36 -3.29 5.72
N GLU A 134 14.93 -2.10 5.30
CA GLU A 134 13.53 -1.64 5.27
C GLU A 134 12.65 -2.60 4.47
N TRP A 135 13.18 -3.18 3.40
CA TRP A 135 12.47 -4.12 2.56
C TRP A 135 11.98 -5.35 3.34
N VAL A 136 12.67 -5.76 4.43
CA VAL A 136 12.28 -6.91 5.24
C VAL A 136 10.96 -6.69 5.97
N SER A 137 10.68 -5.45 6.39
CA SER A 137 9.44 -5.09 7.06
C SER A 137 8.39 -4.53 6.12
N LEU A 138 8.81 -3.71 5.15
CA LEU A 138 7.89 -3.00 4.26
C LEU A 138 7.29 -3.89 3.18
N LEU A 139 8.11 -4.71 2.52
CA LEU A 139 7.65 -5.52 1.39
C LEU A 139 6.53 -6.49 1.79
N PRO A 140 6.73 -7.40 2.78
CA PRO A 140 5.68 -8.34 3.16
C PRO A 140 4.44 -7.64 3.72
N TYR A 141 4.60 -6.56 4.48
CA TYR A 141 3.48 -5.77 5.00
C TYR A 141 2.64 -5.17 3.85
N ASN A 142 3.28 -4.42 2.95
CA ASN A 142 2.61 -3.75 1.85
C ASN A 142 1.99 -4.75 0.87
N MET A 143 2.67 -5.87 0.60
CA MET A 143 2.12 -6.94 -0.22
C MET A 143 0.84 -7.49 0.39
N ALA A 144 0.84 -7.83 1.68
CA ALA A 144 -0.35 -8.33 2.37
C ALA A 144 -1.52 -7.34 2.28
N VAL A 145 -1.28 -6.06 2.57
CA VAL A 145 -2.30 -4.99 2.50
C VAL A 145 -2.86 -4.84 1.09
N LYS A 146 -1.99 -4.79 0.06
CA LYS A 146 -2.43 -4.66 -1.34
C LYS A 146 -3.16 -5.90 -1.83
N SER A 147 -2.73 -7.10 -1.45
CA SER A 147 -3.42 -8.34 -1.78
C SER A 147 -4.81 -8.39 -1.17
N LEU A 148 -4.99 -7.98 0.09
CA LEU A 148 -6.33 -7.84 0.68
C LEU A 148 -7.15 -6.78 -0.05
N GLY A 149 -6.52 -5.65 -0.40
CA GLY A 149 -7.09 -4.62 -1.26
C GLY A 149 -7.65 -5.16 -2.58
N ALA A 150 -6.90 -6.08 -3.21
CA ALA A 150 -7.25 -6.71 -4.47
C ALA A 150 -8.37 -7.75 -4.34
N ILE A 151 -8.35 -8.55 -3.27
CA ILE A 151 -9.22 -9.72 -3.09
C ILE A 151 -10.55 -9.32 -2.45
N ILE A 152 -10.50 -8.48 -1.42
CA ILE A 152 -11.63 -8.12 -0.56
C ILE A 152 -12.18 -6.73 -0.91
N GLY A 153 -11.34 -5.86 -1.50
CA GLY A 153 -11.69 -4.51 -1.91
C GLY A 153 -11.06 -3.42 -1.02
N PRO A 154 -11.63 -2.20 -0.98
CA PRO A 154 -11.13 -1.13 -0.13
C PRO A 154 -11.10 -1.48 1.36
N MET A 155 -10.06 -1.03 2.06
CA MET A 155 -9.93 -1.16 3.51
C MET A 155 -11.20 -0.68 4.24
N PRO A 156 -11.67 -1.38 5.29
CA PRO A 156 -12.81 -0.93 6.08
C PRO A 156 -12.64 0.52 6.57
N GLY A 157 -13.68 1.34 6.38
CA GLY A 157 -13.67 2.76 6.78
C GLY A 157 -12.97 3.72 5.81
N SER A 158 -12.29 3.22 4.77
CA SER A 158 -11.64 4.08 3.77
C SER A 158 -12.63 4.71 2.79
N TYR A 159 -12.14 5.65 1.97
CA TYR A 159 -12.88 6.15 0.80
C TYR A 159 -13.16 5.00 -0.19
N ARG A 160 -14.39 4.94 -0.71
CA ARG A 160 -14.87 3.87 -1.62
C ARG A 160 -15.35 4.38 -2.97
N GLY A 161 -15.43 5.70 -3.14
CA GLY A 161 -15.89 6.31 -4.39
C GLY A 161 -14.85 6.25 -5.50
N SER A 162 -15.12 6.99 -6.57
CA SER A 162 -14.31 7.00 -7.76
C SER A 162 -12.93 7.61 -7.53
N TYR A 163 -11.92 7.01 -8.17
CA TYR A 163 -10.53 7.43 -8.00
C TYR A 163 -9.86 7.45 -9.38
N PRO A 164 -10.09 8.55 -10.13
CA PRO A 164 -9.48 8.73 -11.43
C PRO A 164 -7.96 8.76 -11.28
N THR A 165 -7.25 8.15 -12.22
CA THR A 165 -5.82 8.34 -12.43
C THR A 165 -5.51 9.79 -12.76
N LYS A 166 -4.23 10.16 -12.70
CA LYS A 166 -3.76 11.46 -13.18
C LYS A 166 -4.20 11.76 -14.62
N ALA A 167 -4.14 10.77 -15.51
CA ALA A 167 -4.57 10.94 -16.90
C ALA A 167 -6.09 11.15 -17.03
N GLU A 168 -6.89 10.36 -16.31
CA GLU A 168 -8.36 10.50 -16.29
C GLU A 168 -8.78 11.84 -15.68
N ALA A 169 -8.09 12.29 -14.61
CA ALA A 169 -8.33 13.58 -13.99
C ALA A 169 -8.03 14.75 -14.95
N ASN A 170 -6.90 14.70 -15.65
CA ASN A 170 -6.55 15.70 -16.67
C ASN A 170 -7.57 15.73 -17.81
N LEU A 171 -8.03 14.56 -18.26
CA LEU A 171 -9.05 14.46 -19.30
C LEU A 171 -10.38 15.07 -18.84
N ALA A 172 -10.81 14.77 -17.60
CA ALA A 172 -12.02 15.35 -17.02
C ALA A 172 -11.90 16.88 -16.88
N LEU A 173 -10.74 17.38 -16.49
CA LEU A 173 -10.49 18.81 -16.32
C LEU A 173 -10.63 19.63 -17.61
N ALA A 174 -10.61 19.00 -18.79
CA ALA A 174 -10.90 19.68 -20.06
C ALA A 174 -12.33 20.25 -20.13
N GLN A 175 -13.25 19.77 -19.29
CA GLN A 175 -14.63 20.25 -19.19
C GLN A 175 -14.91 20.95 -17.85
N ALA A 176 -13.86 21.29 -17.10
CA ALA A 176 -14.00 21.89 -15.78
C ALA A 176 -14.64 23.28 -15.85
N LYS A 177 -15.38 23.61 -14.79
CA LYS A 177 -15.98 24.94 -14.61
C LYS A 177 -15.10 25.76 -13.69
N GLU A 178 -15.10 27.06 -13.90
CA GLU A 178 -14.44 28.00 -13.00
C GLU A 178 -15.13 28.00 -11.63
N VAL A 179 -14.31 28.01 -10.58
CA VAL A 179 -14.75 28.09 -9.18
C VAL A 179 -14.32 29.44 -8.63
N SER A 180 -15.24 30.13 -7.97
CA SER A 180 -14.95 31.38 -7.27
C SER A 180 -13.90 31.14 -6.19
N ARG A 181 -12.84 31.96 -6.19
CA ARG A 181 -11.81 31.93 -5.14
C ARG A 181 -12.43 32.11 -3.76
N ASN A 182 -13.33 33.08 -3.62
CA ASN A 182 -13.98 33.37 -2.35
C ASN A 182 -14.82 32.18 -1.87
N ASP A 183 -15.52 31.48 -2.77
CA ASP A 183 -16.30 30.31 -2.38
C ASP A 183 -15.37 29.17 -1.95
N PHE A 184 -14.30 28.91 -2.72
CA PHE A 184 -13.32 27.88 -2.40
C PHE A 184 -12.63 28.14 -1.06
N GLU A 185 -12.20 29.38 -0.80
CA GLU A 185 -11.60 29.80 0.47
C GLU A 185 -12.55 29.61 1.66
N ASN A 186 -13.87 29.72 1.44
CA ASN A 186 -14.92 29.46 2.42
C ASN A 186 -15.44 28.01 2.38
N ASP A 187 -14.62 27.07 1.90
CA ASP A 187 -14.91 25.62 1.85
C ASP A 187 -16.17 25.26 1.04
N LEU A 188 -16.43 26.01 -0.04
CA LEU A 188 -17.60 25.84 -0.89
C LEU A 188 -17.20 25.73 -2.37
N VAL A 189 -17.74 24.72 -3.06
CA VAL A 189 -17.56 24.56 -4.51
C VAL A 189 -18.93 24.46 -5.19
N ILE A 190 -19.22 25.39 -6.09
CA ILE A 190 -20.49 25.47 -6.82
C ILE A 190 -20.26 25.04 -8.28
N LEU A 191 -20.91 23.95 -8.69
CA LEU A 191 -20.83 23.41 -10.05
C LEU A 191 -22.23 23.34 -10.67
N GLY A 192 -22.66 24.44 -11.31
CA GLY A 192 -24.01 24.55 -11.85
C GLY A 192 -25.05 24.61 -10.72
N ASN A 193 -25.91 23.60 -10.63
CA ASN A 193 -26.92 23.47 -9.58
C ASN A 193 -26.46 22.66 -8.36
N LYS A 194 -25.22 22.15 -8.36
CA LYS A 194 -24.67 21.35 -7.26
C LYS A 194 -23.75 22.21 -6.40
N SER A 195 -23.94 22.15 -5.09
CA SER A 195 -23.10 22.80 -4.08
C SER A 195 -22.41 21.72 -3.26
N ILE A 196 -21.08 21.75 -3.21
CA ILE A 196 -20.25 20.78 -2.50
C ILE A 196 -19.53 21.52 -1.37
N ARG A 197 -19.72 21.04 -0.13
CA ARG A 197 -19.09 21.59 1.07
C ARG A 197 -17.81 20.82 1.36
N LEU A 198 -16.69 21.53 1.51
CA LEU A 198 -15.43 20.95 1.99
C LEU A 198 -15.41 20.95 3.52
N ASP A 199 -14.53 20.13 4.11
CA ASP A 199 -14.28 20.19 5.55
C ASP A 199 -13.70 21.57 5.93
N ASN A 200 -13.97 22.02 7.15
CA ASN A 200 -13.62 23.36 7.61
C ASN A 200 -12.10 23.63 7.51
N GLY A 201 -11.75 24.71 6.80
CA GLY A 201 -10.38 25.20 6.58
C GLY A 201 -9.67 24.58 5.38
N VAL A 202 -10.27 23.57 4.73
CA VAL A 202 -9.60 22.82 3.66
C VAL A 202 -9.25 23.73 2.47
N GLY A 203 -10.22 24.53 2.00
CA GLY A 203 -10.03 25.39 0.86
C GLY A 203 -9.03 26.51 1.14
N LYS A 204 -9.16 27.18 2.29
CA LYS A 204 -8.21 28.21 2.73
C LYS A 204 -6.78 27.68 2.82
N GLU A 205 -6.56 26.58 3.54
CA GLU A 205 -5.21 26.04 3.74
C GLU A 205 -4.60 25.52 2.43
N MET A 206 -5.41 25.01 1.50
CA MET A 206 -4.92 24.69 0.14
C MET A 206 -4.41 25.93 -0.60
N LEU A 207 -5.16 27.03 -0.57
CA LEU A 207 -4.73 28.27 -1.25
C LEU A 207 -3.46 28.84 -0.61
N GLU A 208 -3.35 28.80 0.71
CA GLU A 208 -2.17 29.25 1.46
C GLU A 208 -0.93 28.42 1.13
N ARG A 209 -1.04 27.08 1.16
CA ARG A 209 0.08 26.16 0.86
C ARG A 209 0.53 26.22 -0.58
N LEU A 210 -0.38 26.52 -1.51
CA LEU A 210 -0.07 26.68 -2.93
C LEU A 210 0.40 28.10 -3.27
N HIS A 211 0.49 28.98 -2.28
CA HIS A 211 0.83 30.39 -2.45
C HIS A 211 -0.01 31.08 -3.52
N PHE A 212 -1.30 30.70 -3.62
CA PHE A 212 -2.18 31.16 -4.69
C PHE A 212 -2.34 32.69 -4.70
N GLY A 213 -2.28 33.35 -3.53
CA GLY A 213 -2.32 34.81 -3.44
C GLY A 213 -1.15 35.53 -4.13
N LEU A 214 -0.01 34.86 -4.34
CA LEU A 214 1.12 35.46 -5.09
C LEU A 214 0.85 35.53 -6.60
N LEU A 215 -0.04 34.69 -7.13
CA LEU A 215 -0.42 34.73 -8.54
C LEU A 215 -1.15 36.03 -8.90
N GLU A 216 -1.85 36.65 -7.94
CA GLU A 216 -2.56 37.91 -8.17
C GLU A 216 -1.61 39.10 -8.35
N TRP A 217 -0.36 38.97 -7.92
CA TRP A 217 0.67 40.00 -8.08
C TRP A 217 1.53 39.75 -9.32
N SER A 218 1.29 38.66 -10.04
CA SER A 218 1.94 38.37 -11.31
C SER A 218 1.23 39.12 -12.44
N ASP A 219 2.00 39.63 -13.41
CA ASP A 219 1.47 40.20 -14.66
C ASP A 219 0.81 39.14 -15.57
N GLN A 220 0.85 37.87 -15.18
CA GLN A 220 0.15 36.79 -15.89
C GLN A 220 -1.36 36.90 -15.69
N ALA A 221 -2.13 36.53 -16.72
CA ALA A 221 -3.59 36.52 -16.66
C ALA A 221 -4.07 35.77 -15.39
N PRO A 222 -5.12 36.26 -14.71
CA PRO A 222 -5.53 35.73 -13.41
C PRO A 222 -5.79 34.24 -13.53
N ALA A 223 -4.99 33.46 -12.81
CA ALA A 223 -5.05 32.02 -12.88
C ALA A 223 -6.35 31.55 -12.21
N LYS A 224 -7.18 30.80 -12.94
CA LYS A 224 -8.51 30.40 -12.49
C LYS A 224 -8.47 29.04 -11.80
N ILE A 225 -9.11 28.96 -10.63
CA ILE A 225 -9.42 27.68 -10.00
C ILE A 225 -10.51 27.03 -10.85
N THR A 226 -10.30 25.79 -11.26
CA THR A 226 -11.31 25.03 -12.01
C THR A 226 -11.63 23.74 -11.29
N ALA A 227 -12.87 23.28 -11.40
CA ALA A 227 -13.28 22.02 -10.84
C ALA A 227 -14.29 21.29 -11.70
N ILE A 228 -14.32 19.97 -11.55
CA ILE A 228 -15.30 19.09 -12.18
C ILE A 228 -15.68 17.98 -11.22
N LEU A 229 -16.93 17.55 -11.33
CA LEU A 229 -17.42 16.38 -10.63
C LEU A 229 -17.22 15.13 -11.49
N TYR A 230 -16.50 14.16 -10.97
CA TYR A 230 -16.20 12.89 -11.62
C TYR A 230 -17.05 11.79 -11.00
N GLU A 231 -17.84 11.11 -11.83
CA GLU A 231 -18.73 10.00 -11.42
C GLU A 231 -19.62 10.32 -10.21
N GLU A 232 -20.02 11.58 -10.05
CA GLU A 232 -20.89 12.12 -9.00
C GLU A 232 -20.35 12.13 -7.56
N ASP A 233 -19.27 11.41 -7.25
CA ASP A 233 -18.76 11.17 -5.89
C ASP A 233 -17.30 11.63 -5.64
N CYS A 234 -16.60 12.05 -6.70
CA CYS A 234 -15.23 12.55 -6.64
C CYS A 234 -15.18 13.97 -7.22
N LEU A 235 -14.85 14.96 -6.41
CA LEU A 235 -14.61 16.32 -6.88
C LEU A 235 -13.13 16.45 -7.27
N ILE A 236 -12.86 16.83 -8.51
CA ILE A 236 -11.52 17.14 -9.00
C ILE A 236 -11.38 18.64 -9.03
N VAL A 237 -10.41 19.19 -8.30
CA VAL A 237 -10.10 20.63 -8.30
C VAL A 237 -8.69 20.84 -8.81
N ARG A 238 -8.54 21.75 -9.76
CA ARG A 238 -7.26 22.23 -10.27
C ARG A 238 -7.01 23.63 -9.72
N VAL A 239 -5.93 23.78 -8.97
CA VAL A 239 -5.46 25.05 -8.43
C VAL A 239 -4.14 25.40 -9.13
N PRO A 240 -4.12 26.46 -9.96
CA PRO A 240 -2.88 26.94 -10.58
C PRO A 240 -1.81 27.28 -9.53
N VAL A 241 -0.55 27.08 -9.91
CA VAL A 241 0.61 27.42 -9.08
C VAL A 241 1.57 28.30 -9.88
N LEU A 242 2.19 29.26 -9.20
CA LEU A 242 3.18 30.15 -9.83
C LEU A 242 4.45 29.35 -10.13
N GLU A 243 4.77 29.22 -11.41
CA GLU A 243 5.99 28.58 -11.89
C GLU A 243 6.52 29.41 -13.07
N GLU A 244 7.83 29.65 -13.14
CA GLU A 244 8.40 30.68 -14.02
C GLU A 244 8.20 30.42 -15.52
N THR A 245 8.17 29.15 -15.92
CA THR A 245 8.37 28.78 -17.34
C THR A 245 7.21 28.02 -17.97
N THR A 246 6.39 27.34 -17.16
CA THR A 246 5.31 26.48 -17.69
C THR A 246 4.06 26.59 -16.83
N PRO A 247 2.86 26.68 -17.44
CA PRO A 247 1.60 26.60 -16.70
C PRO A 247 1.58 25.32 -15.88
N SER A 248 1.56 25.48 -14.56
CA SER A 248 1.60 24.38 -13.61
C SER A 248 0.43 24.49 -12.64
N ALA A 249 -0.02 23.35 -12.14
CA ALA A 249 -1.13 23.30 -11.21
C ALA A 249 -1.01 22.10 -10.28
N ALA A 250 -1.59 22.27 -9.09
CA ALA A 250 -1.93 21.15 -8.22
C ALA A 250 -3.35 20.69 -8.55
N ILE A 251 -3.53 19.38 -8.66
CA ILE A 251 -4.84 18.76 -8.86
C ILE A 251 -5.16 17.96 -7.60
N ALA A 252 -6.22 18.33 -6.88
CA ALA A 252 -6.68 17.63 -5.69
C ALA A 252 -7.98 16.87 -5.98
N LEU A 253 -8.06 15.64 -5.47
CA LEU A 253 -9.26 14.81 -5.50
C LEU A 253 -9.91 14.80 -4.12
N PHE A 254 -11.21 15.09 -4.07
CA PHE A 254 -11.98 15.16 -2.83
C PHE A 254 -13.11 14.14 -2.82
N ASP A 255 -13.31 13.54 -1.64
CA ASP A 255 -14.53 12.80 -1.32
C ASP A 255 -15.68 13.81 -1.19
N VAL A 256 -16.64 13.79 -2.12
CA VAL A 256 -17.75 14.75 -2.15
C VAL A 256 -18.61 14.67 -0.88
N GLN A 257 -18.71 13.50 -0.25
CA GLN A 257 -19.52 13.32 0.95
C GLN A 257 -18.83 13.88 2.19
N LYS A 258 -17.51 13.73 2.27
CA LYS A 258 -16.73 14.15 3.44
C LYS A 258 -16.07 15.52 3.26
N GLY A 259 -16.01 16.06 2.06
CA GLY A 259 -15.31 17.31 1.78
C GLY A 259 -13.79 17.23 1.97
N ARG A 260 -13.20 16.03 1.97
CA ARG A 260 -11.78 15.79 2.30
C ARG A 260 -10.95 15.43 1.07
N PRO A 261 -9.76 16.02 0.91
CA PRO A 261 -8.84 15.57 -0.13
C PRO A 261 -8.30 14.17 0.22
N PHE A 262 -8.26 13.28 -0.76
CA PHE A 262 -7.72 11.92 -0.62
C PHE A 262 -6.56 11.63 -1.59
N ALA A 263 -6.35 12.51 -2.57
CA ALA A 263 -5.23 12.40 -3.49
C ALA A 263 -4.83 13.76 -4.08
N PHE A 264 -3.56 13.88 -4.45
CA PHE A 264 -2.96 15.01 -5.12
C PHE A 264 -2.17 14.54 -6.34
N TYR A 265 -2.36 15.23 -7.46
CA TYR A 265 -1.56 15.11 -8.67
C TYR A 265 -0.93 16.45 -9.01
N SER A 266 0.12 16.39 -9.82
CA SER A 266 0.76 17.57 -10.38
C SER A 266 0.50 17.74 -11.86
N GLU A 267 0.45 18.98 -12.32
CA GLU A 267 0.45 19.35 -13.73
C GLU A 267 1.63 20.29 -14.00
N GLY A 268 2.27 20.14 -15.16
CA GLY A 268 3.44 20.95 -15.53
C GLY A 268 4.71 20.55 -14.76
N ALA A 269 5.51 21.56 -14.42
CA ALA A 269 6.79 21.38 -13.71
C ALA A 269 6.65 21.35 -12.19
N TRP A 270 5.44 21.57 -11.66
CA TRP A 270 5.21 21.57 -10.23
C TRP A 270 5.32 20.16 -9.64
N HIS A 271 6.24 19.96 -8.69
CA HIS A 271 6.44 18.66 -8.02
C HIS A 271 6.57 18.77 -6.50
N HIS A 272 6.26 19.94 -5.94
CA HIS A 272 6.37 20.16 -4.50
C HIS A 272 5.38 19.26 -3.75
N PRO A 273 5.82 18.60 -2.66
CA PRO A 273 4.93 17.81 -1.81
C PRO A 273 3.85 18.71 -1.20
N LEU A 274 2.58 18.34 -1.40
CA LEU A 274 1.44 18.84 -0.63
C LEU A 274 1.12 17.83 0.46
N PRO A 275 1.56 18.04 1.71
CA PRO A 275 1.06 17.24 2.81
C PRO A 275 -0.47 17.38 2.89
N PRO A 276 -1.19 16.43 3.52
CA PRO A 276 -2.61 16.56 3.75
C PRO A 276 -2.89 17.89 4.43
N VAL A 277 -3.97 18.52 3.99
CA VAL A 277 -4.49 19.74 4.59
C VAL A 277 -4.93 19.39 6.01
N SER A 278 -4.53 20.20 7.00
CA SER A 278 -4.99 19.99 8.37
C SER A 278 -6.46 20.41 8.47
N TYR A 279 -7.32 19.47 8.88
CA TYR A 279 -8.74 19.78 9.07
C TYR A 279 -9.13 19.48 10.51
N GLN A 280 -9.96 20.34 11.07
CA GLN A 280 -10.60 20.08 12.35
C GLN A 280 -11.69 19.02 12.12
N ARG A 281 -11.55 17.86 12.76
CA ARG A 281 -12.68 16.92 12.81
C ARG A 281 -13.77 17.57 13.66
N PRO A 282 -15.01 17.70 13.17
CA PRO A 282 -16.12 17.94 14.09
C PRO A 282 -16.17 16.74 15.03
N ASP A 283 -16.08 17.01 16.33
CA ASP A 283 -16.26 16.03 17.41
C ASP A 283 -17.66 15.39 17.35
#